data_AF-A0A924I503-F1
#
_entry.id   AF-A0A924I503-F1
#
_cell.length_a   1.000
_cell.length_b   1.000
_cell.length_c   1.000
_cell.angle_alpha   90.00
_cell.angle_beta   90.00
_cell.angle_gamma   90.00
#
_symmetry.space_group_name_H-M   'P 1'
#
loop_
_entity.id
_entity.type
_entity.pdbx_description
1 polymer ?
#
loop_
_entity_poly.entity_id
_entity_poly.type
_entity_poly.pdbx_seq_one_letter_code
_entity_poly.pdbx_strand_id
1 'polypeptide(L)' 'MRVLIAGAAGQLGRALQASVPAGVTIIAPPEGDFDITSAAAVAATIAAAAPNL' A
#
# COMPACT_ATOMS: atom_id res chain seq x y z
N MET A 1 -10.35 0.33 8.78
CA MET A 1 -10.03 -0.54 7.62
C MET A 1 -8.60 -0.26 7.17
N ARG A 2 -7.80 -1.29 6.86
CA ARG A 2 -6.40 -1.12 6.42
C ARG A 2 -6.31 -1.36 4.91
N VAL A 3 -5.74 -0.42 4.18
CA VAL A 3 -5.64 -0.47 2.72
C VAL A 3 -4.18 -0.35 2.32
N LEU A 4 -3.68 -1.29 1.52
CA LEU A 4 -2.35 -1.21 0.93
C LEU A 4 -2.42 -0.60 -0.47
N ILE A 5 -1.57 0.39 -0.74
CA ILE A 5 -1.47 1.04 -2.06
C ILE A 5 -0.10 0.72 -2.67
N ALA A 6 -0.09 -0.06 -3.75
CA ALA A 6 1.07 -0.21 -4.62
C ALA A 6 1.30 1.07 -5.44
N GLY A 7 2.57 1.44 -5.69
CA GLY A 7 2.87 2.65 -6.47
C GLY A 7 2.37 3.94 -5.80
N ALA A 8 2.39 3.99 -4.47
CA ALA A 8 1.87 5.12 -3.69
C ALA A 8 2.56 6.46 -3.99
N ALA A 9 3.77 6.42 -4.56
CA ALA A 9 4.51 7.57 -5.06
C ALA A 9 4.11 8.02 -6.49
N GLY A 10 3.07 7.45 -7.09
CA GLY A 10 2.47 7.95 -8.34
C GLY A 10 1.52 9.13 -8.12
N GLN A 11 0.98 9.72 -9.19
CA GLN A 11 -0.01 10.81 -9.08
C GLN A 11 -1.27 10.35 -8.34
N LEU A 12 -1.84 9.21 -8.77
CA LEU A 12 -3.02 8.62 -8.13
C LEU A 12 -2.74 8.18 -6.69
N GLY A 13 -1.59 7.53 -6.45
CA GLY A 13 -1.20 7.09 -5.12
C GLY A 13 -1.13 8.23 -4.10
N ARG A 14 -0.60 9.40 -4.50
CA ARG A 14 -0.59 10.61 -3.67
C ARG A 14 -1.99 11.18 -3.45
N ALA A 15 -2.82 11.23 -4.49
CA ALA A 15 -4.19 11.72 -4.37
C ALA A 15 -5.06 10.86 -3.43
N LEU A 16 -4.91 9.54 -3.49
CA LEU A 16 -5.59 8.59 -2.60
C LEU A 16 -5.15 8.78 -1.13
N GLN A 17 -3.86 8.97 -0.90
CA GLN A 17 -3.33 9.27 0.44
C GLN A 17 -3.88 10.58 0.99
N ALA A 18 -3.93 11.63 0.18
CA ALA A 18 -4.46 12.93 0.58
C ALA A 18 -5.98 12.91 0.85
N SER A 19 -6.70 11.95 0.27
CA SER A 19 -8.17 11.85 0.32
C SER A 19 -8.65 10.74 1.25
N VAL A 20 -7.81 10.28 2.18
CA VAL A 20 -8.15 9.15 3.05
C VAL A 20 -9.36 9.49 3.95
N PRO A 21 -10.43 8.68 3.94
CA PRO A 21 -11.57 8.92 4.81
C PRO A 21 -11.25 8.54 6.25
N ALA A 22 -12.04 9.07 7.20
CA ALA A 22 -11.92 8.71 8.61
C ALA A 22 -12.09 7.20 8.81
N GLY A 23 -11.29 6.62 9.72
CA GLY A 23 -11.33 5.19 10.02
C GLY A 23 -10.60 4.29 9.01
N VAL A 24 -9.96 4.86 7.99
CA VAL A 24 -9.08 4.13 7.06
C VAL A 24 -7.61 4.43 7.37
N THR A 25 -6.81 3.38 7.43
CA THR A 25 -5.35 3.46 7.53
C THR A 25 -4.75 3.02 6.21
N ILE A 26 -3.98 3.91 5.57
CA ILE A 26 -3.24 3.59 4.35
C ILE A 26 -1.87 3.04 4.72
N ILE A 27 -1.49 1.97 4.04
CA ILE A 27 -0.17 1.37 4.05
C ILE A 27 0.41 1.62 2.65
N ALA A 28 1.42 2.47 2.58
CA ALA A 28 2.05 2.90 1.33
C ALA A 28 3.54 2.57 1.39
N PRO A 29 3.94 1.32 1.08
CA PRO A 29 5.34 0.94 1.10
C PRO A 29 6.16 1.79 0.12
N PRO A 30 7.40 2.16 0.46
CA PRO A 30 8.33 2.76 -0.49
C PRO A 30 8.52 1.85 -1.71
N GLU A 31 8.68 2.45 -2.89
CA GLU A 31 8.82 1.70 -4.16
C GLU A 31 10.00 0.72 -4.14
N GLY A 32 11.12 1.10 -3.52
CA GLY A 32 12.30 0.24 -3.36
C GLY A 32 12.08 -0.98 -2.45
N ASP A 33 11.07 -0.92 -1.57
CA ASP A 33 10.78 -1.97 -0.58
C ASP A 33 9.58 -2.84 -0.99
N PHE A 34 8.89 -2.50 -2.08
CA PHE A 34 7.70 -3.22 -2.56
C PHE A 34 7.67 -3.28 -4.09
N ASP A 35 8.57 -4.10 -4.63
CA ASP A 35 8.54 -4.50 -6.03
C ASP A 35 7.38 -5.48 -6.29
N ILE A 36 6.34 -4.98 -6.97
CA ILE A 36 5.16 -5.77 -7.33
C ILE A 36 5.46 -6.90 -8.34
N THR A 37 6.61 -6.87 -9.01
CA THR A 37 7.04 -7.95 -9.90
C THR A 37 7.64 -9.14 -9.14
N SER A 38 8.00 -8.95 -7.86
CA SER A 38 8.49 -10.00 -6.97
C SER A 38 7.35 -10.58 -6.14
N ALA A 39 6.90 -11.79 -6.50
CA ALA A 39 5.84 -12.50 -5.77
C ALA A 39 6.17 -12.71 -4.28
N ALA A 40 7.45 -12.96 -3.96
CA ALA A 40 7.90 -13.15 -2.58
C ALA A 40 7.83 -11.83 -1.78
N ALA A 41 8.25 -10.71 -2.36
CA ALA A 41 8.13 -9.40 -1.73
C ALA A 41 6.66 -9.04 -1.52
N VAL A 42 5.80 -9.33 -2.50
CA VAL A 42 4.35 -9.11 -2.39
C VAL A 42 3.76 -9.89 -1.23
N ALA A 43 4.04 -11.19 -1.15
CA ALA A 43 3.53 -12.04 -0.08
C ALA A 43 4.00 -11.57 1.31
N ALA A 44 5.28 -11.25 1.45
CA ALA A 44 5.84 -10.76 2.71
C ALA A 44 5.19 -9.45 3.15
N THR A 45 5.05 -8.48 2.24
CA THR A 45 4.44 -7.19 2.55
C THR A 45 2.96 -7.32 2.89
N ILE A 46 2.19 -8.15 2.17
CA ILE A 46 0.78 -8.39 2.50
C ILE A 46 0.64 -9.05 3.87
N ALA A 47 1.44 -10.07 4.17
CA ALA A 47 1.40 -10.76 5.47
C ALA A 47 1.73 -9.81 6.63
N ALA A 48 2.74 -8.95 6.47
CA ALA A 48 3.14 -7.98 7.48
C ALA A 48 2.13 -6.81 7.62
N ALA A 49 1.60 -6.33 6.50
CA ALA A 49 0.66 -5.21 6.46
C ALA A 49 -0.74 -5.60 6.96
N ALA A 50 -1.13 -6.86 6.75
CA ALA A 50 -2.46 -7.41 7.01
C ALA A 50 -3.59 -6.44 6.59
N PRO A 51 -3.67 -6.06 5.30
CA PRO A 51 -4.75 -5.23 4.81
C PRO A 51 -6.09 -5.98 4.90
N ASN A 52 -7.17 -5.23 5.09
CA ASN A 52 -8.51 -5.78 5.19
C ASN A 52 -9.11 -5.76 3.77
N LEU A 53 -9.53 -6.92 3.25
CA LEU A 53 -10.35 -7.04 2.05
C LEU A 53 -11.83 -7.13 2.43
#